data_AF-A0A8H7U8P7-F1
#
_entry.id   AF-A0A8H7U8P7-F1
#
_cell.length_a   1.000
_cell.length_b   1.000
_cell.length_c   1.000
_cell.angle_alpha   90.00
_cell.angle_beta   90.00
_cell.angle_gamma   90.00
#
_symmetry.space_group_name_H-M   'P 1'
#
loop_
_entity.id
_entity.type
_entity.pdbx_description
1 polymer ?
#
loop_
_entity_poly.entity_id
_entity_poly.type
_entity_poly.pdbx_seq_one_letter_code
_entity_poly.pdbx_strand_id
1 'polypeptide(L)'
;MATSQHFTNSSLDEETQSQVRELMNQWVKDVFGMASNGIEINGQSYQEAIQNQEEVEPVNEALKLQAESAERKAKELEERVIRKRKWIPAQITPLMEDAIRRQSTLADRISFEDNLEIPGNLVEISHAYEAGIQQLAKLKQRLPSSISKLERAQTVIEDVMREQESAST
;
A
#
# COMPACT_ATOMS: atom_id res chain seq x y z
N MET A 1 -50.81 -31.94 45.36
CA MET A 1 -49.56 -31.16 45.52
C MET A 1 -49.87 -29.75 45.03
N ALA A 2 -50.47 -28.92 45.87
CA ALA A 2 -49.83 -27.98 46.80
C ALA A 2 -49.42 -26.65 46.11
N THR A 3 -50.42 -25.79 45.95
CA THR A 3 -50.44 -24.34 46.20
C THR A 3 -49.16 -23.53 46.00
N SER A 4 -49.09 -22.76 44.89
CA SER A 4 -48.31 -21.52 44.79
C SER A 4 -49.16 -20.44 44.11
N GLN A 5 -50.10 -19.89 44.87
CA GLN A 5 -50.74 -18.59 44.62
C GLN A 5 -50.75 -17.86 45.94
N HIS A 6 -49.91 -16.84 46.12
CA HIS A 6 -49.94 -15.75 47.11
C HIS A 6 -48.60 -15.03 46.84
N PHE A 7 -48.53 -13.85 46.22
CA PHE A 7 -49.06 -12.57 46.67
C PHE A 7 -49.38 -11.68 45.46
N THR A 8 -50.64 -11.32 45.28
CA THR A 8 -51.05 -10.27 44.33
C THR A 8 -50.95 -8.90 45.00
N ASN A 9 -50.28 -7.98 44.30
CA ASN A 9 -49.86 -6.61 44.62
C ASN A 9 -50.94 -5.60 45.10
N SER A 10 -51.83 -5.89 46.06
CA SER A 10 -52.89 -4.91 46.39
C SER A 10 -53.23 -4.60 47.85
N SER A 11 -52.51 -5.08 48.86
CA SER A 11 -52.70 -4.56 50.24
C SER A 11 -51.65 -5.00 51.29
N LEU A 12 -50.36 -5.05 50.94
CA LEU A 12 -49.31 -5.35 51.92
C LEU A 12 -48.64 -4.07 52.40
N ASP A 13 -48.62 -3.86 53.73
CA ASP A 13 -47.90 -2.77 54.38
C ASP A 13 -46.46 -2.68 53.86
N GLU A 14 -46.04 -1.47 53.51
CA GLU A 14 -44.70 -1.16 52.97
C GLU A 14 -43.59 -1.64 53.93
N GLU A 15 -43.88 -1.60 55.24
CA GLU A 15 -43.03 -2.14 56.30
C GLU A 15 -42.85 -3.66 56.19
N THR A 16 -43.92 -4.41 55.88
CA THR A 16 -43.84 -5.87 55.71
C THR A 16 -43.06 -6.23 54.44
N GLN A 17 -43.21 -5.45 53.36
CA GLN A 17 -42.42 -5.66 52.15
C GLN A 17 -40.93 -5.37 52.36
N SER A 18 -40.61 -4.33 53.13
CA SER A 18 -39.22 -4.02 53.49
C SER A 18 -38.59 -5.14 54.32
N GLN A 19 -39.31 -5.62 55.33
CA GLN A 19 -38.85 -6.74 56.16
C GLN A 19 -38.65 -8.02 55.34
N VAL A 20 -39.57 -8.35 54.44
CA VAL A 20 -39.42 -9.52 53.55
C VAL A 20 -38.23 -9.35 52.60
N ARG A 21 -37.99 -8.15 52.07
CA ARG A 21 -36.81 -7.87 51.24
C ARG A 21 -35.51 -8.02 52.02
N GLU A 22 -35.46 -7.53 53.24
CA GLU A 22 -34.30 -7.66 54.11
C GLU A 22 -34.02 -9.14 54.44
N LEU A 23 -35.06 -9.90 54.75
CA LEU A 23 -34.98 -11.34 55.00
C LEU A 23 -34.59 -12.13 53.74
N MET A 24 -35.09 -11.73 52.56
CA MET A 24 -34.65 -12.29 51.28
C MET A 24 -33.19 -11.99 50.99
N ASN A 25 -32.74 -10.74 51.22
CA ASN A 25 -31.36 -10.35 51.01
C ASN A 25 -30.42 -11.09 51.97
N GLN A 26 -30.82 -11.26 53.22
CA GLN A 26 -30.12 -12.07 54.22
C GLN A 26 -30.02 -13.53 53.74
N TRP A 27 -31.14 -14.11 53.30
CA TRP A 27 -31.19 -15.48 52.81
C TRP A 27 -30.34 -15.69 51.55
N VAL A 28 -30.40 -14.78 50.59
CA VAL A 28 -29.54 -14.81 49.38
C VAL A 28 -28.07 -14.76 49.81
N LYS A 29 -27.70 -13.86 50.72
CA LYS A 29 -26.33 -13.74 51.22
C LYS A 29 -25.85 -15.03 51.91
N ASP A 30 -26.71 -15.65 52.72
CA ASP A 30 -26.40 -16.88 53.45
C ASP A 30 -26.26 -18.08 52.49
N VAL A 31 -27.18 -18.22 51.53
CA VAL A 31 -27.16 -19.31 50.54
C VAL A 31 -25.96 -19.19 49.60
N PHE A 32 -25.70 -17.99 49.07
CA PHE A 32 -24.53 -17.77 48.22
C PHE A 32 -23.22 -17.83 49.03
N GLY A 33 -23.23 -17.44 50.30
CA GLY A 33 -22.10 -17.63 51.21
C GLY A 33 -21.81 -19.09 51.52
N MET A 34 -22.82 -19.96 51.59
CA MET A 34 -22.63 -21.40 51.72
C MET A 34 -22.14 -22.05 50.43
N ALA A 35 -22.62 -21.57 49.28
CA ALA A 35 -22.24 -22.09 47.97
C ALA A 35 -20.90 -21.51 47.46
N SER A 36 -20.36 -20.46 48.08
CA SER A 36 -19.18 -19.74 47.60
C SER A 36 -17.94 -20.60 47.44
N ASN A 37 -17.80 -21.65 48.26
CA ASN A 37 -16.62 -22.50 48.27
C ASN A 37 -16.54 -23.46 47.07
N GLY A 38 -17.61 -23.54 46.26
CA GLY A 38 -17.67 -24.38 45.06
C GLY A 38 -18.00 -23.61 43.77
N ILE A 39 -18.10 -22.28 43.84
CA ILE A 39 -18.39 -21.43 42.68
C ILE A 39 -17.09 -20.72 42.28
N GLU A 40 -16.66 -21.01 41.06
CA GLU A 40 -15.60 -20.27 40.39
C GLU A 40 -16.23 -19.31 39.39
N ILE A 41 -15.83 -18.04 39.45
CA ILE A 41 -16.22 -17.02 38.48
C ILE A 41 -14.97 -16.74 37.65
N ASN A 42 -14.99 -17.11 36.37
CA ASN A 42 -13.88 -16.91 35.43
C ASN A 42 -12.52 -17.46 35.94
N GLY A 43 -12.55 -18.58 36.67
CA GLY A 43 -11.35 -19.23 37.22
C GLY A 43 -10.81 -18.60 38.51
N GLN A 44 -11.51 -17.63 39.09
CA GLN A 44 -11.24 -17.08 40.43
C GLN A 44 -12.30 -17.55 41.42
N SER A 45 -11.94 -17.68 42.69
CA SER A 45 -12.90 -18.06 43.72
C SER A 45 -13.94 -16.95 43.93
N TYR A 46 -15.18 -17.32 44.24
CA TYR A 46 -16.27 -16.35 44.48
C TYR A 46 -15.91 -15.24 45.49
N GLN A 47 -15.12 -15.57 46.52
CA GLN A 47 -14.69 -14.61 47.53
C GLN A 47 -13.73 -13.55 46.97
N GLU A 48 -12.81 -13.96 46.10
CA GLU A 48 -11.87 -13.06 45.43
C GLU A 48 -12.58 -12.19 44.39
N ALA A 49 -13.54 -12.76 43.64
CA ALA A 49 -14.29 -12.03 42.64
C ALA A 49 -15.17 -10.91 43.24
N ILE A 50 -15.77 -11.15 44.42
CA ILE A 50 -16.57 -10.14 45.12
C ILE A 50 -15.70 -9.09 45.82
N GLN A 51 -14.56 -9.48 46.38
CA GLN A 51 -13.64 -8.52 47.00
C GLN A 51 -12.99 -7.60 45.99
N ASN A 52 -12.65 -8.11 44.80
CA ASN A 52 -11.93 -7.32 43.84
C ASN A 52 -12.82 -6.32 43.10
N GLN A 53 -14.14 -6.55 42.96
CA GLN A 53 -15.14 -5.62 42.37
C GLN A 53 -14.71 -4.87 41.09
N GLU A 54 -13.61 -5.28 40.46
CA GLU A 54 -13.15 -4.78 39.18
C GLU A 54 -14.19 -5.21 38.17
N GLU A 55 -14.64 -4.28 37.34
CA GLU A 55 -15.53 -4.54 36.22
C GLU A 55 -14.83 -5.54 35.29
N VAL A 56 -15.02 -6.84 35.55
CA VAL A 56 -14.41 -7.89 34.73
C VAL A 56 -15.10 -7.83 33.38
N GLU A 57 -14.32 -7.51 32.35
CA GLU A 57 -14.81 -7.48 30.98
C GLU A 57 -15.38 -8.87 30.63
N PRO A 58 -16.67 -8.98 30.26
CA PRO A 58 -17.28 -10.25 29.94
C PRO A 58 -16.64 -10.83 28.68
N VAL A 59 -16.15 -12.07 28.76
CA VAL A 59 -15.55 -12.76 27.62
C VAL A 59 -16.60 -12.97 26.54
N ASN A 60 -16.40 -12.30 25.40
CA ASN A 60 -17.25 -12.50 24.24
C ASN A 60 -16.81 -13.77 23.49
N GLU A 61 -17.51 -14.88 23.74
CA GLU A 61 -17.26 -16.18 23.10
C GLU A 61 -17.30 -16.10 21.56
N ALA A 62 -18.12 -15.23 20.98
CA ALA A 62 -18.14 -15.05 19.53
C ALA A 62 -16.84 -14.42 19.01
N LEU A 63 -16.27 -13.46 19.75
CA LEU A 63 -15.01 -12.84 19.41
C LEU A 63 -13.84 -13.82 19.53
N LYS A 64 -13.86 -14.67 20.57
CA LYS A 64 -12.88 -15.74 20.76
C LYS A 64 -12.90 -16.74 19.59
N LEU A 65 -14.07 -17.20 19.18
CA LEU A 65 -14.20 -18.09 18.02
C LEU A 65 -13.71 -17.43 16.72
N GLN A 66 -13.95 -16.13 16.55
CA GLN A 66 -13.43 -15.37 15.41
C GLN A 66 -11.91 -15.27 15.45
N ALA A 67 -11.31 -14.99 16.61
CA ALA A 67 -9.86 -14.93 16.79
C ALA A 67 -9.21 -16.28 16.46
N GLU A 68 -9.77 -17.39 16.99
CA GLU A 68 -9.28 -18.74 16.69
C GLU A 68 -9.43 -19.13 15.21
N SER A 69 -10.51 -18.67 14.55
CA SER A 69 -10.68 -18.86 13.10
C SER A 69 -9.64 -18.06 12.30
N ALA A 70 -9.41 -16.81 12.68
CA ALA A 70 -8.44 -15.95 12.04
C ALA A 70 -7.01 -16.49 12.20
N GLU A 71 -6.66 -16.98 13.39
CA GLU A 71 -5.36 -17.59 13.67
C GLU A 71 -5.13 -18.85 12.81
N ARG A 72 -6.14 -19.72 12.69
CA ARG A 72 -6.06 -20.89 11.81
C ARG A 72 -5.84 -20.51 10.35
N LYS A 73 -6.59 -19.52 9.85
CA LYS A 73 -6.42 -19.01 8.48
C LYS A 73 -5.04 -18.40 8.26
N ALA A 74 -4.51 -17.69 9.24
CA ALA A 74 -3.16 -17.12 9.18
C ALA A 74 -2.10 -18.22 9.04
N LYS A 75 -2.17 -19.27 9.88
CA LYS A 75 -1.26 -20.42 9.80
C LYS A 75 -1.34 -21.16 8.46
N GLU A 76 -2.55 -21.36 7.94
CA GLU A 76 -2.75 -22.01 6.64
C GLU A 76 -2.12 -21.19 5.50
N LEU A 77 -2.33 -19.87 5.51
CA LEU A 77 -1.76 -18.97 4.51
C LEU A 77 -0.24 -18.91 4.60
N GLU A 78 0.31 -18.88 5.81
CA GLU A 78 1.75 -18.93 6.05
C GLU A 78 2.36 -20.21 5.45
N GLU A 79 1.79 -21.37 5.75
CA GLU A 79 2.24 -22.65 5.21
C GLU A 79 2.16 -22.67 3.67
N ARG A 80 1.09 -22.10 3.10
CA ARG A 80 0.95 -21.96 1.65
C ARG A 80 2.02 -21.07 1.05
N VAL A 81 2.37 -19.96 1.69
CA VAL A 81 3.44 -19.07 1.24
C VAL A 81 4.79 -19.78 1.31
N ILE A 82 5.08 -20.48 2.40
CA ILE A 82 6.33 -21.26 2.55
C ILE A 82 6.44 -22.31 1.44
N ARG A 83 5.37 -23.08 1.20
CA ARG A 83 5.33 -24.06 0.09
C ARG A 83 5.59 -23.37 -1.26
N LYS A 84 4.91 -22.26 -1.55
CA LYS A 84 5.09 -21.53 -2.81
C LYS A 84 6.52 -20.99 -2.96
N ARG A 85 7.11 -20.42 -1.91
CA ARG A 85 8.50 -19.94 -1.93
C ARG A 85 9.51 -21.05 -2.22
N LYS A 86 9.22 -22.28 -1.80
CA LYS A 86 10.08 -23.44 -2.08
C LYS A 86 9.88 -23.99 -3.49
N TRP A 87 8.63 -24.19 -3.91
CA TRP A 87 8.32 -24.96 -5.12
C TRP A 87 8.23 -24.10 -6.40
N ILE A 88 7.77 -22.85 -6.30
CA ILE A 88 7.60 -22.00 -7.49
C ILE A 88 8.94 -21.69 -8.16
N PRO A 89 10.01 -21.27 -7.45
CA PRO A 89 11.30 -21.03 -8.10
C PRO A 89 11.82 -22.26 -8.83
N ALA A 90 11.74 -23.43 -8.19
CA ALA A 90 12.17 -24.69 -8.80
C ALA A 90 11.40 -25.05 -10.09
N GLN A 91 10.14 -24.62 -10.22
CA GLN A 91 9.34 -24.83 -11.43
C GLN A 91 9.60 -23.76 -12.50
N ILE A 92 9.84 -22.51 -12.11
CA ILE A 92 10.02 -21.39 -13.05
C ILE A 92 11.41 -21.39 -13.67
N THR A 93 12.47 -21.71 -12.91
CA THR A 93 13.85 -21.72 -13.41
C THR A 93 14.03 -22.51 -14.71
N PRO A 94 13.60 -23.79 -14.82
CA PRO A 94 13.77 -24.54 -16.06
C PRO A 94 12.94 -23.98 -17.23
N LEU A 95 11.75 -23.42 -16.95
CA LEU A 95 10.92 -22.77 -17.98
C LEU A 95 11.57 -21.50 -18.51
N MET A 96 12.19 -20.72 -17.62
CA MET A 96 12.91 -19.50 -17.98
C MET A 96 14.17 -19.82 -18.76
N GLU A 97 14.93 -20.83 -18.34
CA GLU A 97 16.11 -21.32 -19.07
C GLU A 97 15.75 -21.82 -20.47
N ASP A 98 14.66 -22.60 -20.61
CA ASP A 98 14.17 -23.05 -21.92
C ASP A 98 13.72 -21.87 -22.80
N ALA A 99 13.01 -20.89 -22.24
CA ALA A 99 12.61 -19.69 -22.98
C ALA A 99 13.83 -18.88 -23.47
N ILE A 100 14.83 -18.66 -22.62
CA ILE A 100 16.08 -17.99 -22.97
C ILE A 100 16.82 -18.78 -24.05
N ARG A 101 16.91 -20.11 -23.91
CA ARG A 101 17.56 -20.97 -24.90
C ARG A 101 16.87 -20.87 -26.26
N ARG A 102 15.53 -20.90 -26.30
CA ARG A 102 14.78 -20.75 -27.57
C ARG A 102 15.02 -19.39 -28.20
N GLN A 103 15.02 -18.32 -27.41
CA GLN A 103 15.33 -16.98 -27.91
C GLN A 103 16.77 -16.88 -28.45
N SER A 104 17.75 -17.45 -27.75
CA SER A 104 19.13 -17.51 -28.23
C SER A 104 19.23 -18.31 -29.52
N THR A 105 18.57 -19.46 -29.64
CA THR A 105 18.61 -20.24 -30.89
C THR A 105 17.92 -19.53 -32.06
N LEU A 106 16.93 -18.67 -31.78
CA LEU A 106 16.34 -17.80 -32.79
C LEU A 106 17.30 -16.68 -33.19
N ALA A 107 18.01 -16.08 -32.23
CA ALA A 107 19.06 -15.10 -32.49
C ALA A 107 20.22 -15.71 -33.30
N ASP A 108 20.65 -16.94 -32.97
CA ASP A 108 21.71 -17.65 -33.70
C ASP A 108 21.26 -18.12 -35.10
N ARG A 109 19.96 -18.38 -35.28
CA ARG A 109 19.36 -18.67 -36.60
C ARG A 109 19.14 -17.41 -37.44
N ILE A 110 19.09 -16.24 -36.81
CA ILE A 110 19.35 -14.97 -37.49
C ILE A 110 20.88 -14.87 -37.60
N SER A 111 21.46 -15.76 -38.40
CA SER A 111 22.70 -15.41 -39.08
C SER A 111 22.35 -14.16 -39.85
N PHE A 112 22.93 -13.02 -39.47
CA PHE A 112 23.01 -11.90 -40.37
C PHE A 112 23.77 -12.42 -41.58
N GLU A 113 23.05 -12.84 -42.61
CA GLU A 113 23.63 -12.86 -43.95
C GLU A 113 24.12 -11.42 -44.15
N ASP A 114 25.44 -11.25 -44.15
CA ASP A 114 26.14 -10.02 -44.56
C ASP A 114 25.90 -9.68 -46.05
N ASN A 115 24.74 -10.07 -46.59
CA ASN A 115 24.20 -9.71 -47.89
C ASN A 115 22.85 -9.00 -47.71
N LEU A 116 22.77 -8.07 -46.77
CA LEU A 116 21.80 -6.98 -46.91
C LEU A 116 22.30 -6.09 -48.05
N GLU A 117 21.80 -6.35 -49.27
CA GLU A 117 21.76 -5.32 -50.30
C GLU A 117 21.06 -4.11 -49.68
N ILE A 118 21.85 -3.12 -49.28
CA ILE A 118 21.34 -1.86 -48.76
C ILE A 118 20.49 -1.28 -49.89
N PRO A 119 19.16 -1.12 -49.72
CA PRO A 119 18.36 -0.51 -50.76
C PRO A 119 18.92 0.90 -50.98
N GLY A 120 19.32 1.21 -52.23
CA GLY A 120 20.11 2.41 -52.59
C GLY A 120 19.57 3.73 -52.03
N ASN A 121 18.28 3.78 -51.71
CA ASN A 121 17.61 4.90 -51.05
C ASN A 121 18.16 5.24 -49.65
N LEU A 122 18.69 4.27 -48.87
CA LEU A 122 19.24 4.56 -47.53
C LEU A 122 20.62 5.24 -47.58
N VAL A 123 21.40 4.97 -48.64
CA VAL A 123 22.71 5.60 -48.86
C VAL A 123 22.54 7.04 -49.36
N GLU A 124 21.51 7.31 -50.16
CA GLU A 124 21.19 8.68 -50.56
C GLU A 124 20.70 9.55 -49.39
N ILE A 125 19.89 8.96 -48.47
CA ILE A 125 19.41 9.67 -47.28
C ILE A 125 20.56 10.02 -46.34
N SER A 126 21.54 9.13 -46.15
CA SER A 126 22.68 9.41 -45.28
C SER A 126 23.58 10.51 -45.85
N HIS A 127 23.86 10.50 -47.15
CA HIS A 127 24.62 11.56 -47.81
C HIS A 127 23.89 12.90 -47.82
N ALA A 128 22.58 12.91 -48.04
CA ALA A 128 21.78 14.13 -47.97
C ALA A 128 21.76 14.74 -46.55
N TYR A 129 21.65 13.88 -45.53
CA TYR A 129 21.70 14.29 -44.13
C TYR A 129 23.07 14.85 -43.75
N GLU A 130 24.15 14.18 -44.16
CA GLU A 130 25.52 14.63 -43.89
C GLU A 130 25.83 15.95 -44.61
N ALA A 131 25.39 16.11 -45.87
CA ALA A 131 25.48 17.37 -46.59
C ALA A 131 24.72 18.50 -45.89
N GLY A 132 23.53 18.22 -45.34
CA GLY A 132 22.75 19.17 -44.55
C GLY A 132 23.47 19.64 -43.29
N ILE A 133 24.09 18.72 -42.55
CA ILE A 133 24.88 19.05 -41.35
C ILE A 133 26.09 19.92 -41.72
N GLN A 134 26.79 19.60 -42.81
CA GLN A 134 27.94 20.39 -43.27
C GLN A 134 27.54 21.81 -43.68
N GLN A 135 26.38 21.99 -44.32
CA GLN A 135 25.85 23.31 -44.65
C GLN A 135 25.52 24.11 -43.39
N LEU A 136 24.92 23.46 -42.38
CA LEU A 136 24.59 24.10 -41.11
C LEU A 136 25.85 24.50 -40.32
N ALA A 137 26.90 23.68 -40.37
CA ALA A 137 28.21 24.01 -39.80
C ALA A 137 28.86 25.22 -40.51
N LYS A 138 28.82 25.27 -41.84
CA LYS A 138 29.31 26.42 -42.63
C LYS A 138 28.52 27.69 -42.32
N LEU A 139 27.21 27.59 -42.15
CA LEU A 139 26.36 28.73 -41.78
C LEU A 139 26.71 29.24 -40.38
N LYS A 140 26.85 28.34 -39.41
CA LYS A 140 27.29 28.68 -38.04
C LYS A 140 28.63 29.39 -38.03
N GLN A 141 29.58 28.99 -38.89
CA GLN A 141 30.88 29.64 -38.98
C GLN A 141 30.81 31.04 -39.64
N ARG A 142 29.92 31.22 -40.63
CA ARG A 142 29.79 32.48 -41.37
C ARG A 142 28.95 33.54 -40.67
N LEU A 143 27.98 33.13 -39.85
CA LEU A 143 27.06 34.02 -39.14
C LEU A 143 27.79 35.07 -38.28
N PRO A 144 28.73 34.72 -37.39
CA PRO A 144 29.42 35.70 -36.55
C PRO A 144 30.17 36.76 -37.38
N SER A 145 30.91 36.32 -38.41
CA SER A 145 31.64 37.26 -39.28
C SER A 145 30.72 38.19 -40.07
N SER A 146 29.51 37.73 -40.41
CA SER A 146 28.51 38.54 -41.11
C SER A 146 27.87 39.55 -40.17
N ILE A 147 27.58 39.15 -38.92
CA ILE A 147 27.09 40.04 -37.87
C ILE A 147 28.11 41.14 -37.58
N SER A 148 29.39 40.80 -37.37
CA SER A 148 30.41 41.81 -37.10
C SER A 148 30.63 42.77 -38.27
N LYS A 149 30.43 42.33 -39.52
CA LYS A 149 30.45 43.25 -40.68
C LYS A 149 29.24 44.18 -40.69
N LEU A 150 28.07 43.68 -40.29
CA LEU A 150 26.84 44.46 -40.21
C LEU A 150 26.92 45.52 -39.10
N GLU A 151 27.42 45.14 -37.92
CA GLU A 151 27.67 46.07 -36.81
C GLU A 151 28.63 47.19 -37.21
N ARG A 152 29.75 46.85 -37.88
CA ARG A 152 30.69 47.86 -38.39
C ARG A 152 30.05 48.78 -39.42
N ALA A 153 29.25 48.24 -40.33
CA ALA A 153 28.54 49.04 -41.32
C ALA A 153 27.53 50.00 -40.65
N GLN A 154 26.85 49.54 -39.59
CA GLN A 154 25.96 50.37 -38.79
C GLN A 154 26.72 51.49 -38.09
N THR A 155 27.87 51.21 -37.46
CA THR A 155 28.71 52.26 -36.85
C THR A 155 29.15 53.30 -37.85
N VAL A 156 29.57 52.90 -39.06
CA VAL A 156 29.96 53.87 -40.11
C VAL A 156 28.76 54.73 -40.54
N ILE A 157 27.56 54.16 -40.65
CA ILE A 157 26.35 54.95 -40.95
C ILE A 157 26.08 55.96 -39.83
N GLU A 158 26.15 55.54 -38.56
CA GLU A 158 25.95 56.44 -37.41
C GLU A 158 26.99 57.56 -37.37
N ASP A 159 28.25 57.28 -37.68
CA ASP A 159 29.32 58.27 -37.74
C ASP A 159 29.12 59.27 -38.90
N VAL A 160 28.74 58.80 -40.09
CA VAL A 160 28.43 59.67 -41.24
C VAL A 160 27.22 60.57 -40.94
N MET A 161 26.19 60.05 -40.27
CA MET A 161 25.03 60.87 -39.87
C MET A 161 25.43 61.96 -38.86
N ARG A 162 26.31 61.66 -37.89
CA ARG A 162 26.84 62.65 -36.95
C ARG A 162 27.72 63.71 -37.62
N GLU A 163 28.53 63.32 -38.61
CA GLU A 163 29.33 64.27 -39.40
C GLU A 163 28.44 65.21 -40.23
N GLN A 164 27.32 64.72 -40.78
CA GLN A 164 26.37 65.56 -41.51
C GLN A 164 25.60 66.53 -40.60
N GLU A 165 25.26 66.12 -39.38
CA GLU A 165 24.62 66.99 -38.39
C GLU A 165 25.58 68.10 -37.88
N SER A 166 26.85 67.76 -37.66
CA SER A 166 27.87 68.75 -37.25
C SER A 166 28.31 69.70 -38.38
N ALA A 167 28.19 69.31 -39.66
CA ALA A 167 28.45 70.18 -40.81
C ALA A 167 27.29 71.12 -41.17
N SER A 168 26.10 70.92 -40.59
CA SER A 168 24.89 71.72 -40.83
C SER A 168 24.61 72.76 -39.72
N THR A 169 25.51 72.89 -38.74
CA THR A 169 25.46 73.87 -37.64
C THR A 169 26.64 74.85 -37.78
#